data_AF-A0A9Q9T3G7-F1
#
_entry.id   AF-A0A9Q9T3G7-F1
#
_cell.length_a   1.000
_cell.length_b   1.000
_cell.length_c   1.000
_cell.angle_alpha   90.00
_cell.angle_beta   90.00
_cell.angle_gamma   90.00
#
_symmetry.space_group_name_H-M   'P 1'
#
loop_
_entity.id
_entity.type
_entity.pdbx_description
1 polymer ?
#
loop_
_entity_poly.entity_id
_entity_poly.type
_entity_poly.pdbx_seq_one_letter_code
_entity_poly.pdbx_strand_id
1 'polypeptide(L)'
;MTAAELGYLGVDPERASARVAFATAYAQLAGEDYAREATISEPQTGTSEGNRLEAATAYREAAQWSLALGTDDAFDRLATAARWFSQLGLPYGHFLGAACRTVNADGPLLREGDVIRQLRNAVAGSPVESDRFERRGLASRQQQAYLFVAAAATPELADEFRDELAAIADLPAMGLGTAPVGALGAPVQTYVRAGLALMDHDRASVLLRVLVGMSRRFEDAASLASSNRYLWRNASAPVDIPDLDIIALVALGVDRVEGFARRLREAASELSGWARFSINVAIEAIELRQGGRQA
;
A
#
# COMPACT_ATOMS: atom_id res chain seq x y z
N MET A 1 -13.02 -16.06 -1.49
CA MET A 1 -13.80 -16.00 -2.76
C MET A 1 -12.90 -15.58 -3.93
N THR A 2 -11.66 -16.04 -3.96
CA THR A 2 -10.56 -15.30 -4.59
C THR A 2 -10.09 -15.91 -5.92
N ALA A 3 -9.79 -17.21 -5.95
CA ALA A 3 -9.33 -17.88 -7.18
C ALA A 3 -10.42 -18.03 -8.26
N ALA A 4 -11.68 -18.27 -7.87
CA ALA A 4 -12.78 -18.42 -8.82
C ALA A 4 -13.18 -17.07 -9.47
N GLU A 5 -13.16 -15.97 -8.70
CA GLU A 5 -13.43 -14.63 -9.23
C GLU A 5 -12.30 -14.17 -10.16
N LEU A 6 -11.02 -14.45 -9.84
CA LEU A 6 -9.89 -14.21 -10.75
C LEU A 6 -10.07 -14.90 -12.11
N GLY A 7 -10.46 -16.17 -12.10
CA GLY A 7 -10.72 -16.95 -13.32
C GLY A 7 -11.85 -16.36 -14.16
N TYR A 8 -12.95 -15.95 -13.52
CA TYR A 8 -14.06 -15.27 -14.20
C TYR A 8 -13.64 -13.94 -14.84
N LEU A 9 -12.72 -13.22 -14.20
CA LEU A 9 -12.20 -11.96 -14.70
C LEU A 9 -11.06 -12.11 -15.73
N GLY A 10 -10.76 -13.35 -16.15
CA GLY A 10 -9.85 -13.66 -17.26
C GLY A 10 -8.38 -13.80 -16.88
N VAL A 11 -8.06 -13.87 -15.59
CA VAL A 11 -6.71 -14.18 -15.09
C VAL A 11 -6.66 -15.66 -14.72
N ASP A 12 -5.66 -16.40 -15.20
CA ASP A 12 -5.50 -17.82 -14.91
C ASP A 12 -4.95 -18.03 -13.48
N PRO A 13 -5.70 -18.68 -12.56
CA PRO A 13 -5.26 -18.86 -11.18
C PRO A 13 -3.99 -19.68 -11.05
N GLU A 14 -3.72 -20.63 -11.96
CA GLU A 14 -2.48 -21.41 -11.95
C GLU A 14 -1.28 -20.53 -12.30
N ARG A 15 -1.46 -19.59 -13.23
CA ARG A 15 -0.42 -18.61 -13.61
C ARG A 15 -0.17 -17.61 -12.48
N ALA A 16 -1.22 -17.13 -11.82
CA ALA A 16 -1.09 -16.30 -10.62
C ALA A 16 -0.34 -17.04 -9.50
N SER A 17 -0.66 -18.31 -9.26
CA SER A 17 0.04 -19.14 -8.26
C SER A 17 1.52 -19.34 -8.61
N ALA A 18 1.82 -19.65 -9.87
CA ALA A 18 3.20 -19.72 -10.37
C ALA A 18 3.95 -18.39 -10.20
N ARG A 19 3.25 -17.25 -10.36
CA ARG A 19 3.82 -15.91 -10.15
C ARG A 19 4.14 -15.65 -8.68
N VAL A 20 3.28 -16.06 -7.75
CA VAL A 20 3.58 -16.01 -6.29
C VAL A 20 4.86 -16.79 -5.97
N ALA A 21 4.95 -18.03 -6.47
CA ALA A 21 6.09 -18.89 -6.21
C ALA A 21 7.40 -18.30 -6.77
N PHE A 22 7.37 -17.85 -8.04
CA PHE A 22 8.51 -17.21 -8.68
C PHE A 22 8.95 -15.94 -7.95
N ALA A 23 8.02 -15.01 -7.68
CA ALA A 23 8.32 -13.73 -7.05
C ALA A 23 8.84 -13.93 -5.62
N THR A 24 8.31 -14.90 -4.87
CA THR A 24 8.82 -15.26 -3.54
C THR A 24 10.26 -15.77 -3.62
N ALA A 25 10.55 -16.72 -4.51
CA ALA A 25 11.89 -17.28 -4.68
C ALA A 25 12.90 -16.22 -5.14
N TYR A 26 12.51 -15.37 -6.08
CA TYR A 26 13.34 -14.26 -6.55
C TYR A 26 13.61 -13.25 -5.44
N ALA A 27 12.61 -12.90 -4.63
CA ALA A 27 12.78 -12.00 -3.50
C ALA A 27 13.73 -12.54 -2.43
N GLN A 28 13.68 -13.84 -2.16
CA GLN A 28 14.60 -14.53 -1.25
C GLN A 28 16.03 -14.49 -1.78
N LEU A 29 16.23 -14.81 -3.06
CA LEU A 29 17.55 -14.75 -3.71
C LEU A 29 18.14 -13.33 -3.64
N ALA A 30 17.38 -12.31 -4.03
CA ALA A 30 17.84 -10.92 -3.97
C ALA A 30 18.17 -10.47 -2.52
N GLY A 31 17.40 -10.95 -1.53
CA GLY A 31 17.69 -10.71 -0.12
C GLY A 31 18.96 -11.40 0.37
N GLU A 32 19.22 -12.63 -0.06
CA GLU A 32 20.46 -13.37 0.25
C GLU A 32 21.68 -12.73 -0.42
N ASP A 33 21.56 -12.29 -1.67
CA ASP A 33 22.61 -11.59 -2.39
C ASP A 33 22.95 -10.26 -1.69
N TYR A 34 21.94 -9.50 -1.26
CA TYR A 34 22.15 -8.33 -0.40
C TYR A 34 22.88 -8.69 0.90
N ALA A 35 22.44 -9.72 1.63
CA ALA A 35 23.06 -10.10 2.90
C ALA A 35 24.54 -10.51 2.72
N ARG A 36 24.85 -11.20 1.63
CA ARG A 36 26.22 -11.57 1.26
C ARG A 36 27.06 -10.34 0.96
N GLU A 37 26.54 -9.40 0.17
CA GLU A 37 27.22 -8.15 -0.16
C GLU A 37 27.47 -7.27 1.07
N ALA A 38 26.48 -7.13 1.95
CA ALA A 38 26.59 -6.35 3.18
C ALA A 38 27.64 -6.91 4.15
N THR A 39 28.00 -8.20 4.01
CA THR A 39 29.06 -8.84 4.80
C THR A 39 30.46 -8.61 4.21
N ILE A 40 30.57 -8.39 2.90
CA ILE A 40 31.84 -8.36 2.16
C ILE A 40 32.25 -6.92 1.76
N SER A 41 31.28 -6.02 1.56
CA SER A 41 31.47 -4.64 1.11
C SER A 41 30.76 -3.65 2.03
N GLU A 42 31.09 -2.35 1.94
CA GLU A 42 30.27 -1.32 2.59
C GLU A 42 28.80 -1.48 2.17
N PRO A 43 27.84 -1.50 3.10
CA PRO A 43 26.43 -1.84 2.86
C PRO A 43 25.64 -0.82 2.01
N GLN A 44 26.32 0.05 1.28
CA GLN A 44 25.75 1.18 0.52
C GLN A 44 26.34 1.32 -0.89
N THR A 45 26.78 0.21 -1.51
CA THR A 45 27.06 0.22 -2.96
C THR A 45 25.74 0.28 -3.75
N GLY A 46 25.77 0.81 -4.97
CA GLY A 46 24.59 0.84 -5.85
C GLY A 46 23.98 -0.54 -6.11
N THR A 47 24.80 -1.60 -6.09
CA THR A 47 24.36 -3.00 -6.20
C THR A 47 23.55 -3.45 -4.98
N SER A 48 24.02 -3.12 -3.77
CA SER A 48 23.32 -3.46 -2.53
C SER A 48 21.97 -2.75 -2.37
N GLU A 49 21.84 -1.52 -2.88
CA GLU A 49 20.55 -0.82 -2.98
C GLU A 49 19.63 -1.47 -4.02
N GLY A 50 20.18 -1.87 -5.17
CA GLY A 50 19.46 -2.59 -6.22
C GLY A 50 18.84 -3.90 -5.70
N ASN A 51 19.65 -4.74 -5.06
CA ASN A 51 19.20 -6.03 -4.51
C ASN A 51 18.07 -5.85 -3.47
N ARG A 52 18.16 -4.84 -2.61
CA ARG A 52 17.09 -4.51 -1.66
C ARG A 52 15.80 -4.07 -2.36
N LEU A 53 15.90 -3.24 -3.41
CA LEU A 53 14.75 -2.78 -4.17
C LEU A 53 14.09 -3.92 -4.96
N GLU A 54 14.90 -4.82 -5.52
CA GLU A 54 14.42 -6.03 -6.19
C GLU A 54 13.68 -6.94 -5.20
N ALA A 55 14.26 -7.20 -4.02
CA ALA A 55 13.59 -7.96 -2.97
C ALA A 55 12.26 -7.31 -2.54
N ALA A 56 12.25 -6.00 -2.32
CA ALA A 56 11.04 -5.25 -1.95
C ALA A 56 9.92 -5.40 -2.99
N THR A 57 10.27 -5.19 -4.27
CA THR A 57 9.33 -5.21 -5.39
C THR A 57 8.80 -6.63 -5.64
N ALA A 58 9.65 -7.64 -5.50
CA ALA A 58 9.28 -9.04 -5.68
C ALA A 58 8.39 -9.55 -4.54
N TYR A 59 8.68 -9.21 -3.27
CA TYR A 59 7.77 -9.51 -2.16
C TYR A 59 6.42 -8.80 -2.31
N ARG A 60 6.41 -7.54 -2.78
CA ARG A 60 5.18 -6.78 -3.07
C ARG A 60 4.32 -7.50 -4.11
N GLU A 61 4.93 -7.93 -5.21
CA GLU A 61 4.23 -8.68 -6.26
C GLU A 61 3.73 -10.04 -5.78
N ALA A 62 4.54 -10.77 -5.00
CA ALA A 62 4.12 -12.02 -4.39
C ALA A 62 2.92 -11.82 -3.45
N ALA A 63 2.96 -10.79 -2.62
CA ALA A 63 1.88 -10.44 -1.70
C ALA A 63 0.57 -10.09 -2.43
N GLN A 64 0.68 -9.32 -3.51
CA GLN A 64 -0.45 -8.96 -4.36
C GLN A 64 -1.15 -10.21 -4.91
N TRP A 65 -0.42 -11.13 -5.55
CA TRP A 65 -1.04 -12.34 -6.09
C TRP A 65 -1.52 -13.30 -5.00
N SER A 66 -0.83 -13.35 -3.86
CA SER A 66 -1.30 -14.06 -2.66
C SER A 66 -2.63 -13.54 -2.16
N LEU A 67 -2.81 -12.21 -2.08
CA LEU A 67 -4.10 -11.59 -1.73
C LEU A 67 -5.17 -11.97 -2.76
N ALA A 68 -4.85 -11.85 -4.05
CA ALA A 68 -5.76 -12.16 -5.15
C ALA A 68 -6.22 -13.63 -5.14
N LEU A 69 -5.35 -14.55 -4.70
CA LEU A 69 -5.64 -15.98 -4.53
C LEU A 69 -6.24 -16.32 -3.16
N GLY A 70 -6.21 -15.40 -2.20
CA GLY A 70 -6.71 -15.60 -0.84
C GLY A 70 -5.84 -16.58 -0.03
N THR A 71 -4.53 -16.48 -0.13
CA THR A 71 -3.61 -17.29 0.68
C THR A 71 -3.40 -16.67 2.06
N ASP A 72 -3.23 -17.49 3.09
CA ASP A 72 -3.18 -17.04 4.50
C ASP A 72 -1.98 -16.13 4.82
N ASP A 73 -0.90 -16.30 4.08
CA ASP A 73 0.40 -15.65 4.24
C ASP A 73 0.55 -14.36 3.40
N ALA A 74 -0.53 -13.91 2.76
CA ALA A 74 -0.51 -12.74 1.89
C ALA A 74 -0.06 -11.46 2.61
N PHE A 75 -0.59 -11.21 3.81
CA PHE A 75 -0.20 -10.06 4.64
C PHE A 75 1.21 -10.19 5.23
N ASP A 76 1.72 -11.42 5.43
CA ASP A 76 3.10 -11.63 5.89
C ASP A 76 4.12 -11.29 4.79
N ARG A 77 3.81 -11.65 3.54
CA ARG A 77 4.59 -11.18 2.39
C ARG A 77 4.50 -9.67 2.24
N LEU A 78 3.32 -9.08 2.40
CA LEU A 78 3.14 -7.63 2.30
C LEU A 78 3.93 -6.90 3.39
N ALA A 79 3.91 -7.40 4.63
CA ALA A 79 4.70 -6.87 5.73
C ALA A 79 6.20 -6.97 5.45
N THR A 80 6.65 -8.07 4.84
CA THR A 80 8.05 -8.24 4.41
C THR A 80 8.44 -7.21 3.36
N ALA A 81 7.61 -6.98 2.33
CA ALA A 81 7.82 -5.92 1.35
C ALA A 81 7.88 -4.53 2.03
N ALA A 82 6.95 -4.27 2.96
CA ALA A 82 6.88 -3.03 3.72
C ALA A 82 8.17 -2.75 4.49
N ARG A 83 8.75 -3.77 5.16
CA ARG A 83 10.03 -3.65 5.86
C ARG A 83 11.17 -3.30 4.91
N TRP A 84 11.28 -3.97 3.75
CA TRP A 84 12.31 -3.64 2.76
C TRP A 84 12.19 -2.21 2.24
N PHE A 85 10.99 -1.77 1.87
CA PHE A 85 10.76 -0.38 1.45
C PHE A 85 11.10 0.63 2.56
N SER A 86 10.74 0.33 3.81
CA SER A 86 11.08 1.18 4.95
C SER A 86 12.59 1.25 5.19
N GLN A 87 13.31 0.13 5.08
CA GLN A 87 14.79 0.08 5.17
C GLN A 87 15.49 0.83 4.03
N LEU A 88 14.82 1.02 2.89
CA LEU A 88 15.27 1.86 1.78
C LEU A 88 14.94 3.34 1.98
N GLY A 89 14.29 3.71 3.09
CA GLY A 89 13.84 5.08 3.36
C GLY A 89 12.65 5.51 2.50
N LEU A 90 11.88 4.56 1.96
CA LEU A 90 10.70 4.84 1.14
C LEU A 90 9.42 4.84 2.00
N PRO A 91 8.73 5.99 2.13
CA PRO A 91 7.47 6.10 2.88
C PRO A 91 6.38 5.10 2.54
N TYR A 92 6.35 4.60 1.31
CA TYR A 92 5.46 3.52 0.90
C TYR A 92 5.54 2.30 1.84
N GLY A 93 6.74 1.98 2.35
CA GLY A 93 6.92 0.91 3.32
C GLY A 93 6.24 1.18 4.66
N HIS A 94 6.23 2.43 5.14
CA HIS A 94 5.51 2.80 6.36
C HIS A 94 3.99 2.78 6.17
N PHE A 95 3.51 3.19 5.01
CA PHE A 95 2.09 3.11 4.64
C PHE A 95 1.57 1.67 4.61
N LEU A 96 2.25 0.78 3.87
CA LEU A 96 1.92 -0.65 3.86
C LEU A 96 2.09 -1.28 5.25
N GLY A 97 3.13 -0.88 5.98
CA GLY A 97 3.40 -1.35 7.34
C GLY A 97 2.27 -1.02 8.32
N ALA A 98 1.72 0.19 8.25
CA ALA A 98 0.57 0.61 9.05
C ALA A 98 -0.65 -0.28 8.77
N ALA A 99 -0.95 -0.54 7.49
CA ALA A 99 -2.03 -1.45 7.11
C ALA A 99 -1.79 -2.88 7.62
N CYS A 100 -0.59 -3.44 7.44
CA CYS A 100 -0.26 -4.80 7.90
C CYS A 100 -0.43 -4.98 9.42
N ARG A 101 -0.13 -3.97 10.23
CA ARG A 101 -0.29 -4.06 11.70
C ARG A 101 -1.74 -4.20 12.14
N THR A 102 -2.70 -3.62 11.40
CA THR A 102 -4.14 -3.76 11.69
C THR A 102 -4.63 -5.22 11.63
N VAL A 103 -3.89 -6.07 10.93
CA VAL A 103 -4.15 -7.50 10.78
C VAL A 103 -3.08 -8.37 11.44
N ASN A 104 -2.34 -7.82 12.41
CA ASN A 104 -1.28 -8.49 13.18
C ASN A 104 -0.16 -9.10 12.31
N ALA A 105 0.12 -8.53 11.15
CA ALA A 105 1.33 -8.83 10.42
C ALA A 105 2.45 -7.87 10.88
N ASP A 106 3.69 -8.35 10.83
CA ASP A 106 4.88 -7.66 11.37
C ASP A 106 5.35 -6.48 10.50
N GLY A 107 4.51 -5.45 10.39
CA GLY A 107 4.79 -4.24 9.60
C GLY A 107 5.71 -3.25 10.33
N PRO A 108 6.61 -2.54 9.62
CA PRO A 108 7.60 -1.63 10.23
C PRO A 108 6.95 -0.47 11.01
N LEU A 109 7.39 -0.25 12.25
CA LEU A 109 6.92 0.85 13.09
C LEU A 109 7.33 2.22 12.52
N LEU A 110 6.48 3.22 12.74
CA LEU A 110 6.85 4.64 12.58
C LEU A 110 7.53 5.09 13.87
N ARG A 111 8.71 5.72 13.76
CA ARG A 111 9.39 6.31 14.92
C ARG A 111 8.91 7.75 15.09
N GLU A 112 8.44 8.10 16.29
CA GLU A 112 7.59 9.27 16.55
C GLU A 112 8.24 10.63 16.23
N GLY A 113 9.51 10.83 16.56
CA GLY A 113 10.14 12.16 16.49
C GLY A 113 10.50 12.68 15.09
N ASP A 114 10.64 11.81 14.09
CA ASP A 114 11.21 12.21 12.78
C ASP A 114 10.16 12.40 11.69
N VAL A 115 9.01 11.72 11.77
CA VAL A 115 8.02 11.65 10.69
C VAL A 115 7.36 13.00 10.41
N ILE A 116 6.89 13.69 11.46
CA ILE A 116 6.22 14.99 11.31
C ILE A 116 7.19 16.08 10.87
N ARG A 117 8.42 16.05 11.41
CA ARG A 117 9.51 16.94 11.00
C ARG A 117 9.88 16.72 9.53
N GLN A 118 10.08 15.47 9.12
CA GLN A 118 10.37 15.09 7.74
C GLN A 118 9.25 15.54 6.79
N LEU A 119 7.99 15.28 7.14
CA LEU A 119 6.85 15.65 6.31
C LEU A 119 6.70 17.18 6.22
N ARG A 120 6.79 17.90 7.33
CA ARG A 120 6.74 19.37 7.34
C ARG A 120 7.83 19.97 6.45
N ASN A 121 9.07 19.51 6.59
CA ASN A 121 10.17 20.06 5.81
C ASN A 121 10.07 19.72 4.32
N ALA A 122 9.63 18.49 3.99
CA ALA A 122 9.43 18.05 2.61
C ALA A 122 8.34 18.88 1.90
N VAL A 123 7.23 19.16 2.58
CA VAL A 123 6.10 19.92 2.01
C VAL A 123 6.40 21.42 1.96
N ALA A 124 7.16 21.95 2.93
CA ALA A 124 7.58 23.34 2.95
C ALA A 124 8.74 23.66 1.97
N GLY A 125 9.31 22.67 1.29
CA GLY A 125 10.46 22.84 0.41
C GLY A 125 11.72 23.32 1.13
N SER A 126 11.78 23.15 2.46
CA SER A 126 12.91 23.60 3.27
C SER A 126 14.08 22.60 3.15
N PRO A 127 15.33 23.07 3.03
CA PRO A 127 16.48 22.18 2.98
C PRO A 127 16.59 21.45 4.31
N VAL A 128 16.25 20.16 4.33
CA VAL A 128 16.47 19.32 5.50
C VAL A 128 17.98 19.08 5.60
N GLU A 129 18.61 19.33 6.74
CA GLU A 129 19.97 18.85 7.02
C GLU A 129 20.06 17.32 7.15
N SER A 130 18.98 16.60 6.86
CA SER A 130 18.94 15.15 7.02
C SER A 130 19.69 14.39 5.93
N ASP A 131 19.93 13.13 6.27
CA ASP A 131 20.67 12.13 5.52
C ASP A 131 20.19 12.03 4.06
N ARG A 132 21.11 11.72 3.14
CA ARG A 132 20.87 11.74 1.68
C ARG A 132 19.73 10.81 1.27
N PHE A 133 19.50 9.75 2.04
CA PHE A 133 18.42 8.77 1.85
C PHE A 133 17.03 9.32 2.17
N GLU A 134 16.87 10.04 3.29
CA GLU A 134 15.58 10.62 3.68
C GLU A 134 15.08 11.64 2.64
N ARG A 135 16.00 12.42 2.06
CA ARG A 135 15.67 13.39 1.00
C ARG A 135 15.19 12.72 -0.29
N ARG A 136 15.78 11.58 -0.67
CA ARG A 136 15.38 10.83 -1.88
C ARG A 136 13.98 10.24 -1.73
N GLY A 137 13.67 9.68 -0.56
CA GLY A 137 12.37 9.07 -0.27
C GLY A 137 11.22 10.08 -0.37
N LEU A 138 11.41 11.30 0.13
CA LEU A 138 10.36 12.34 0.17
C LEU A 138 10.39 13.34 -1.00
N ALA A 139 11.24 13.11 -2.01
CA ALA A 139 11.32 13.97 -3.18
C ALA A 139 10.04 13.94 -4.05
N SER A 140 9.28 12.84 -4.01
CA SER A 140 8.03 12.72 -4.74
C SER A 140 6.82 12.99 -3.84
N ARG A 141 5.81 13.68 -4.38
CA ARG A 141 4.55 13.96 -3.66
C ARG A 141 3.79 12.69 -3.27
N GLN A 142 4.01 11.59 -4.01
CA GLN A 142 3.46 10.28 -3.67
C GLN A 142 3.96 9.77 -2.33
N GLN A 143 5.26 9.82 -2.13
CA GLN A 143 5.87 9.32 -0.91
C GLN A 143 5.52 10.23 0.27
N GLN A 144 5.37 11.54 0.05
CA GLN A 144 4.83 12.46 1.06
C GLN A 144 3.39 12.09 1.45
N ALA A 145 2.52 11.76 0.48
CA ALA A 145 1.17 11.30 0.75
C ALA A 145 1.12 9.97 1.50
N TYR A 146 1.97 8.99 1.14
CA TYR A 146 2.07 7.73 1.89
C TYR A 146 2.52 7.97 3.33
N LEU A 147 3.52 8.83 3.56
CA LEU A 147 3.95 9.17 4.91
C LEU A 147 2.83 9.86 5.70
N PHE A 148 2.10 10.79 5.07
CA PHE A 148 0.96 11.47 5.67
C PHE A 148 -0.12 10.48 6.11
N VAL A 149 -0.54 9.56 5.24
CA VAL A 149 -1.55 8.54 5.57
C VAL A 149 -1.04 7.61 6.67
N ALA A 150 0.22 7.18 6.61
CA ALA A 150 0.79 6.29 7.63
C ALA A 150 0.81 6.96 9.01
N ALA A 151 1.17 8.25 9.09
CA ALA A 151 1.13 9.04 10.31
C ALA A 151 -0.31 9.24 10.82
N ALA A 152 -1.20 9.68 9.94
CA ALA A 152 -2.63 9.89 10.23
C ALA A 152 -3.36 8.62 10.68
N ALA A 153 -2.90 7.45 10.22
CA ALA A 153 -3.47 6.16 10.55
C ALA A 153 -2.81 5.47 11.76
N THR A 154 -1.75 6.05 12.34
CA THR A 154 -1.12 5.55 13.58
C THR A 154 -1.70 6.33 14.77
N PRO A 155 -2.42 5.69 15.72
CA PRO A 155 -3.19 6.39 16.75
C PRO A 155 -2.37 7.38 17.58
N GLU A 156 -1.18 6.95 18.02
CA GLU A 156 -0.29 7.74 18.86
C GLU A 156 0.13 9.04 18.15
N LEU A 157 0.49 8.93 16.86
CA LEU A 157 0.88 10.08 16.03
C LEU A 157 -0.30 10.97 15.66
N ALA A 158 -1.45 10.35 15.36
CA ALA A 158 -2.65 11.06 14.96
C ALA A 158 -3.21 11.92 16.11
N ASP A 159 -3.08 11.43 17.35
CA ASP A 159 -3.53 12.14 18.54
C ASP A 159 -2.51 13.19 19.01
N GLU A 160 -1.21 12.87 18.99
CA GLU A 160 -0.16 13.82 19.39
C GLU A 160 -0.03 15.00 18.41
N PHE A 161 -0.08 14.73 17.10
CA PHE A 161 0.24 15.70 16.04
C PHE A 161 -0.98 16.08 15.19
N ARG A 162 -2.18 16.01 15.76
CA ARG A 162 -3.44 16.23 15.06
C ARG A 162 -3.47 17.56 14.30
N ASP A 163 -3.13 18.64 14.99
CA ASP A 163 -3.19 20.00 14.46
C ASP A 163 -2.08 20.23 13.41
N GLU A 164 -0.89 19.67 13.62
CA GLU A 164 0.20 19.71 12.66
C GLU A 164 -0.14 18.96 11.37
N LEU A 165 -0.72 17.77 11.48
CA LEU A 165 -1.15 16.99 10.32
C LEU A 165 -2.27 17.72 9.56
N ALA A 166 -3.23 18.33 10.27
CA ALA A 166 -4.24 19.17 9.64
C ALA A 166 -3.62 20.36 8.89
N ALA A 167 -2.67 21.07 9.51
CA ALA A 167 -1.96 22.18 8.89
C ALA A 167 -1.13 21.75 7.66
N ILE A 168 -0.48 20.58 7.71
CA ILE A 168 0.25 20.01 6.57
C ILE A 168 -0.71 19.68 5.41
N ALA A 169 -1.89 19.13 5.71
CA ALA A 169 -2.89 18.78 4.70
C ALA A 169 -3.39 20.02 3.92
N ASP A 170 -3.43 21.19 4.58
CA ASP A 170 -3.86 22.45 3.98
C ASP A 170 -2.77 23.13 3.12
N LEU A 171 -1.53 22.63 3.14
CA LEU A 171 -0.46 23.20 2.33
C LEU A 171 -0.73 22.97 0.82
N PRO A 172 -0.46 23.96 -0.05
CA PRO A 172 -0.68 23.85 -1.50
C PRO A 172 -0.09 22.59 -2.16
N ALA A 173 1.07 22.15 -1.70
CA ALA A 173 1.75 20.96 -2.22
C ALA A 173 1.01 19.65 -1.93
N MET A 174 0.17 19.62 -0.88
CA MET A 174 -0.68 18.49 -0.48
C MET A 174 -2.13 18.64 -0.97
N GLY A 175 -2.63 19.87 -1.14
CA GLY A 175 -4.05 20.14 -1.37
C GLY A 175 -4.47 20.59 -2.79
N LEU A 176 -3.58 21.20 -3.59
CA LEU A 176 -3.97 21.90 -4.84
C LEU A 176 -3.55 21.18 -6.14
N GLY A 177 -2.94 20.00 -6.04
CA GLY A 177 -2.43 19.27 -7.20
C GLY A 177 -3.40 18.21 -7.73
N THR A 178 -3.71 18.25 -9.02
CA THR A 178 -4.30 17.13 -9.78
C THR A 178 -3.24 16.13 -10.25
N ALA A 179 -1.96 16.36 -9.92
CA ALA A 179 -0.84 15.54 -10.36
C ALA A 179 -1.16 14.07 -10.04
N PRO A 180 -1.39 13.23 -11.07
CA PRO A 180 -1.69 11.83 -10.88
C PRO A 180 -0.46 11.16 -10.29
N VAL A 181 -0.70 10.26 -9.34
CA VAL A 181 0.34 9.63 -8.55
C VAL A 181 0.05 8.15 -8.39
N GLY A 182 1.10 7.32 -8.42
CA GLY A 182 1.01 5.86 -8.26
C GLY A 182 0.42 5.12 -9.46
N ALA A 183 0.24 3.82 -9.29
CA ALA A 183 -0.19 2.90 -10.36
C ALA A 183 -1.57 3.25 -10.93
N LEU A 184 -2.46 3.83 -10.11
CA LEU A 184 -3.80 4.27 -10.52
C LEU A 184 -3.86 5.71 -11.04
N GLY A 185 -2.74 6.44 -11.00
CA GLY A 185 -2.74 7.89 -11.25
C GLY A 185 -3.68 8.66 -10.30
N ALA A 186 -3.88 8.16 -9.07
CA ALA A 186 -4.74 8.81 -8.11
C ALA A 186 -4.12 10.16 -7.69
N PRO A 187 -4.88 11.26 -7.66
CA PRO A 187 -4.33 12.54 -7.21
C PRO A 187 -3.85 12.46 -5.76
N VAL A 188 -2.73 13.13 -5.43
CA VAL A 188 -2.18 13.25 -4.05
C VAL A 188 -3.26 13.58 -3.03
N GLN A 189 -4.16 14.51 -3.38
CA GLN A 189 -5.28 14.93 -2.55
C GLN A 189 -6.21 13.77 -2.12
N THR A 190 -6.29 12.70 -2.92
CA THR A 190 -7.07 11.49 -2.59
C THR A 190 -6.56 10.84 -1.31
N TYR A 191 -5.23 10.66 -1.21
CA TYR A 191 -4.58 10.09 -0.03
C TYR A 191 -4.65 11.05 1.16
N VAL A 192 -4.50 12.36 0.95
CA VAL A 192 -4.63 13.36 2.02
C VAL A 192 -6.05 13.33 2.61
N ARG A 193 -7.08 13.26 1.77
CA ARG A 193 -8.47 13.12 2.22
C ARG A 193 -8.71 11.80 2.97
N ALA A 194 -8.07 10.72 2.55
CA ALA A 194 -8.14 9.44 3.25
C ALA A 194 -7.50 9.54 4.64
N GLY A 195 -6.28 10.09 4.74
CA GLY A 195 -5.59 10.29 6.02
C GLY A 195 -6.40 11.16 6.99
N LEU A 196 -6.91 12.30 6.53
CA LEU A 196 -7.81 13.16 7.35
C LEU A 196 -9.06 12.42 7.81
N ALA A 197 -9.59 11.49 7.01
CA ALA A 197 -10.77 10.70 7.38
C ALA A 197 -10.43 9.54 8.35
N LEU A 198 -9.18 9.10 8.39
CA LEU A 198 -8.70 8.09 9.35
C LEU A 198 -8.41 8.71 10.73
N MET A 199 -8.10 10.01 10.79
CA MET A 199 -7.92 10.76 12.04
C MET A 199 -9.23 11.17 12.72
N ASP A 200 -10.32 11.23 11.96
CA ASP A 200 -11.61 11.78 12.39
C ASP A 200 -12.75 10.84 11.95
N HIS A 201 -13.29 10.07 12.91
CA HIS A 201 -14.31 9.05 12.63
C HIS A 201 -15.61 9.63 12.03
N ASP A 202 -15.92 10.91 12.28
CA ASP A 202 -17.09 11.58 11.69
C ASP A 202 -16.94 11.74 10.16
N ARG A 203 -15.72 11.57 9.64
CA ARG A 203 -15.40 11.62 8.22
C ARG A 203 -15.34 10.25 7.55
N ALA A 204 -15.84 9.18 8.17
CA ALA A 204 -15.90 7.84 7.56
C ALA A 204 -16.54 7.85 6.15
N SER A 205 -17.55 8.70 5.92
CA SER A 205 -18.18 8.86 4.60
C SER A 205 -17.23 9.39 3.52
N VAL A 206 -16.21 10.18 3.91
CA VAL A 206 -15.15 10.66 3.02
C VAL A 206 -14.26 9.50 2.60
N LEU A 207 -13.83 8.65 3.54
CA LEU A 207 -13.00 7.48 3.25
C LEU A 207 -13.74 6.49 2.33
N LEU A 208 -15.03 6.25 2.56
CA LEU A 208 -15.88 5.43 1.66
C LEU A 208 -15.88 6.00 0.23
N ARG A 209 -16.12 7.31 0.07
CA ARG A 209 -16.09 7.96 -1.26
C ARG A 209 -14.72 7.90 -1.92
N VAL A 210 -13.64 8.03 -1.13
CA VAL A 210 -12.26 7.89 -1.63
C VAL A 210 -12.04 6.49 -2.19
N LEU A 211 -12.34 5.45 -1.42
CA LEU A 211 -12.15 4.05 -1.84
C LEU A 211 -12.99 3.71 -3.08
N VAL A 212 -14.28 4.09 -3.09
CA VAL A 212 -15.14 3.92 -4.28
C VAL A 212 -14.57 4.63 -5.50
N GLY A 213 -14.03 5.85 -5.32
CA GLY A 213 -13.38 6.60 -6.39
C GLY A 213 -12.07 5.96 -6.90
N MET A 214 -11.26 5.39 -6.01
CA MET A 214 -10.05 4.64 -6.38
C MET A 214 -10.40 3.34 -7.10
N SER A 215 -11.40 2.60 -6.62
CA SER A 215 -11.93 1.39 -7.25
C SER A 215 -12.38 1.61 -8.70
N ARG A 216 -13.07 2.70 -8.98
CA ARG A 216 -13.46 3.04 -10.37
C ARG A 216 -12.25 3.30 -11.27
N ARG A 217 -11.24 4.01 -10.77
CA ARG A 217 -9.99 4.23 -11.52
C ARG A 217 -9.21 2.94 -11.75
N PHE A 218 -9.22 2.06 -10.75
CA PHE A 218 -8.63 0.72 -10.88
C PHE A 218 -9.31 -0.09 -11.98
N GLU A 219 -10.64 -0.01 -12.12
CA GLU A 219 -11.35 -0.66 -13.22
C GLU A 219 -10.93 -0.13 -14.59
N ASP A 220 -10.73 1.17 -14.76
CA ASP A 220 -10.23 1.75 -16.02
C ASP A 220 -8.83 1.19 -16.36
N ALA A 221 -7.94 1.14 -15.36
CA ALA A 221 -6.59 0.60 -15.51
C ALA A 221 -6.59 -0.91 -15.82
N ALA A 222 -7.38 -1.68 -15.08
CA ALA A 222 -7.56 -3.12 -15.28
C ALA A 222 -8.16 -3.43 -16.65
N SER A 223 -9.17 -2.67 -17.08
CA SER A 223 -9.79 -2.83 -18.39
C SER A 223 -8.79 -2.57 -19.52
N LEU A 224 -7.99 -1.49 -19.42
CA LEU A 224 -6.93 -1.21 -20.38
C LEU A 224 -5.86 -2.32 -20.40
N ALA A 225 -5.40 -2.76 -19.23
CA ALA A 225 -4.42 -3.83 -19.11
C ALA A 225 -4.93 -5.17 -19.67
N SER A 226 -6.22 -5.47 -19.49
CA SER A 226 -6.86 -6.69 -20.00
C SER A 226 -6.95 -6.76 -21.53
N SER A 227 -6.77 -5.64 -22.23
CA SER A 227 -6.72 -5.60 -23.70
C SER A 227 -5.58 -6.47 -24.24
N ASN A 228 -4.46 -6.56 -23.51
CA ASN A 228 -3.43 -7.54 -23.77
C ASN A 228 -3.78 -8.87 -23.10
N ARG A 229 -4.63 -9.66 -23.77
CA ARG A 229 -5.13 -10.93 -23.26
C ARG A 229 -4.02 -11.92 -22.86
N TYR A 230 -2.87 -11.89 -23.53
CA TYR A 230 -1.76 -12.78 -23.20
C TYR A 230 -1.15 -12.42 -21.84
N LEU A 231 -0.77 -11.15 -21.63
CA LEU A 231 -0.22 -10.72 -20.34
C LEU A 231 -1.25 -10.82 -19.23
N TRP A 232 -2.51 -10.49 -19.53
CA TRP A 232 -3.62 -10.57 -18.59
C TRP A 232 -3.83 -11.99 -18.06
N ARG A 233 -4.04 -12.94 -18.98
CA ARG A 233 -4.27 -14.34 -18.62
C ARG A 233 -3.10 -14.91 -17.82
N ASN A 234 -1.87 -14.51 -18.14
CA ASN A 234 -0.66 -14.99 -17.47
C ASN A 234 -0.29 -14.23 -16.19
N ALA A 235 -1.18 -13.43 -15.60
CA ALA A 235 -0.90 -12.68 -14.38
C ALA A 235 0.37 -11.81 -14.49
N SER A 236 0.62 -11.26 -15.69
CA SER A 236 1.84 -10.55 -16.07
C SER A 236 1.56 -9.15 -16.65
N ALA A 237 0.32 -8.67 -16.52
CA ALA A 237 -0.06 -7.34 -16.98
C ALA A 237 0.56 -6.25 -16.08
N PRO A 238 0.90 -5.08 -16.62
CA PRO A 238 1.59 -4.01 -15.89
C PRO A 238 0.62 -3.19 -15.02
N VAL A 239 -0.18 -3.87 -14.19
CA VAL A 239 -1.11 -3.27 -13.23
C VAL A 239 -1.18 -4.16 -12.00
N ASP A 240 -1.35 -3.54 -10.82
CA ASP A 240 -1.46 -4.27 -9.56
C ASP A 240 -2.88 -4.83 -9.38
N ILE A 241 -3.00 -6.15 -9.22
CA ILE A 241 -4.26 -6.89 -9.06
C ILE A 241 -4.15 -7.83 -7.84
N PRO A 242 -4.85 -7.52 -6.72
CA PRO A 242 -5.60 -6.31 -6.45
C PRO A 242 -4.68 -5.09 -6.28
N ASP A 243 -5.27 -3.89 -6.30
CA ASP A 243 -4.55 -2.65 -6.04
C ASP A 243 -4.20 -2.52 -4.54
N LEU A 244 -2.90 -2.48 -4.24
CA LEU A 244 -2.40 -2.51 -2.85
C LEU A 244 -2.69 -1.23 -2.06
N ASP A 245 -2.90 -0.09 -2.72
CA ASP A 245 -3.28 1.14 -2.03
C ASP A 245 -4.72 1.05 -1.54
N ILE A 246 -5.62 0.47 -2.35
CA ILE A 246 -6.99 0.14 -1.91
C ILE A 246 -6.93 -0.88 -0.77
N ILE A 247 -6.16 -1.97 -0.89
CA ILE A 247 -6.02 -2.96 0.20
C ILE A 247 -5.61 -2.29 1.51
N ALA A 248 -4.56 -1.46 1.47
CA ALA A 248 -4.02 -0.80 2.64
C ALA A 248 -5.01 0.18 3.28
N LEU A 249 -5.67 1.02 2.48
CA LEU A 249 -6.69 1.95 2.98
C LEU A 249 -7.93 1.25 3.54
N VAL A 250 -8.33 0.11 2.97
CA VAL A 250 -9.41 -0.71 3.54
C VAL A 250 -9.00 -1.27 4.89
N ALA A 251 -7.79 -1.84 5.01
CA ALA A 251 -7.28 -2.37 6.29
C ALA A 251 -7.27 -1.31 7.39
N LEU A 252 -6.73 -0.12 7.08
CA LEU A 252 -6.75 1.03 7.99
C LEU A 252 -8.18 1.48 8.33
N GLY A 253 -9.09 1.52 7.36
CA GLY A 253 -10.48 1.92 7.59
C GLY A 253 -11.26 0.93 8.46
N VAL A 254 -11.06 -0.38 8.26
CA VAL A 254 -11.70 -1.45 9.05
C VAL A 254 -11.24 -1.42 10.50
N ASP A 255 -9.95 -1.16 10.73
CA ASP A 255 -9.38 -1.01 12.07
C ASP A 255 -9.92 0.23 12.80
N ARG A 256 -10.02 1.36 12.10
CA ARG A 256 -10.35 2.65 12.70
C ARG A 256 -11.85 2.92 12.84
N VAL A 257 -12.71 2.34 12.01
CA VAL A 257 -14.12 2.74 11.95
C VAL A 257 -15.02 1.54 12.14
N GLU A 258 -15.80 1.57 13.22
CA GLU A 258 -16.75 0.50 13.53
C GLU A 258 -17.77 0.30 12.39
N GLY A 259 -17.96 -0.96 11.98
CA GLY A 259 -18.87 -1.33 10.90
C GLY A 259 -18.44 -0.85 9.51
N PHE A 260 -17.21 -0.38 9.34
CA PHE A 260 -16.71 0.13 8.07
C PHE A 260 -16.74 -0.90 6.95
N ALA A 261 -16.31 -2.15 7.22
CA ALA A 261 -16.35 -3.24 6.26
C ALA A 261 -17.74 -3.43 5.65
N ARG A 262 -18.79 -3.44 6.49
CA ARG A 262 -20.19 -3.56 6.05
C ARG A 262 -20.61 -2.37 5.19
N ARG A 263 -20.37 -1.14 5.65
CA ARG A 263 -20.70 0.09 4.91
C ARG A 263 -19.97 0.18 3.57
N LEU A 264 -18.72 -0.29 3.52
CA LEU A 264 -17.93 -0.33 2.30
C LEU A 264 -18.45 -1.38 1.31
N ARG A 265 -18.85 -2.57 1.77
CA ARG A 265 -19.53 -3.55 0.91
C ARG A 265 -20.83 -3.01 0.34
N GLU A 266 -21.64 -2.34 1.17
CA GLU A 266 -22.87 -1.68 0.71
C GLU A 266 -22.56 -0.62 -0.36
N ALA A 267 -21.57 0.23 -0.13
CA ALA A 267 -21.14 1.24 -1.11
C ALA A 267 -20.54 0.64 -2.40
N ALA A 268 -19.89 -0.52 -2.30
CA ALA A 268 -19.27 -1.22 -3.42
C ALA A 268 -20.24 -2.15 -4.18
N SER A 269 -21.45 -2.37 -3.68
CA SER A 269 -22.44 -3.26 -4.31
C SER A 269 -22.85 -2.83 -5.72
N GLU A 270 -22.80 -1.53 -5.99
CA GLU A 270 -23.08 -0.91 -7.30
C GLU A 270 -21.85 -0.86 -8.24
N LEU A 271 -20.69 -1.38 -7.80
CA LEU A 271 -19.47 -1.41 -8.61
C LEU A 271 -19.36 -2.70 -9.44
N SER A 272 -18.88 -2.56 -10.67
CA SER A 272 -18.60 -3.67 -11.59
C SER A 272 -17.35 -4.46 -11.21
N GLY A 273 -17.18 -5.64 -11.83
CA GLY A 273 -16.26 -6.71 -11.45
C GLY A 273 -14.89 -6.27 -10.93
N TRP A 274 -14.10 -5.55 -11.73
CA TRP A 274 -12.76 -5.11 -11.31
C TRP A 274 -12.80 -4.00 -10.26
N ALA A 275 -13.74 -3.06 -10.35
CA ALA A 275 -13.85 -1.98 -9.37
C ALA A 275 -14.11 -2.52 -7.95
N ARG A 276 -14.95 -3.55 -7.81
CA ARG A 276 -15.21 -4.18 -6.50
C ARG A 276 -14.14 -5.18 -6.06
N PHE A 277 -13.34 -5.72 -6.99
CA PHE A 277 -12.41 -6.83 -6.72
C PHE A 277 -11.44 -6.52 -5.57
N SER A 278 -10.72 -5.40 -5.64
CA SER A 278 -9.75 -5.02 -4.60
C SER A 278 -10.42 -4.81 -3.23
N ILE A 279 -11.64 -4.26 -3.19
CA ILE A 279 -12.41 -4.11 -1.94
C ILE A 279 -12.78 -5.48 -1.37
N ASN A 280 -13.33 -6.38 -2.19
CA ASN A 280 -13.73 -7.72 -1.75
C ASN A 280 -12.53 -8.50 -1.22
N VAL A 281 -11.43 -8.52 -1.97
CA VAL A 281 -10.18 -9.19 -1.58
C VAL A 281 -9.66 -8.62 -0.25
N ALA A 282 -9.64 -7.30 -0.09
CA ALA A 282 -9.20 -6.68 1.16
C ALA A 282 -10.03 -7.15 2.35
N ILE A 283 -11.35 -7.00 2.27
CA ILE A 283 -12.23 -7.31 3.41
C ILE A 283 -12.18 -8.80 3.74
N GLU A 284 -12.19 -9.67 2.74
CA GLU A 284 -12.06 -11.12 2.96
C GLU A 284 -10.74 -11.49 3.63
N ALA A 285 -9.62 -10.96 3.14
CA ALA A 285 -8.31 -11.26 3.71
C ALA A 285 -8.20 -10.76 5.16
N ILE A 286 -8.76 -9.58 5.46
CA ILE A 286 -8.82 -9.03 6.82
C ILE A 286 -9.68 -9.91 7.73
N GLU A 287 -10.90 -10.27 7.29
CA GLU A 287 -11.83 -11.09 8.05
C GLU A 287 -11.31 -12.51 8.30
N LEU A 288 -10.65 -13.14 7.33
CA LEU A 288 -10.01 -14.44 7.51
C LEU A 288 -8.94 -14.38 8.60
N ARG A 289 -8.10 -13.35 8.56
CA ARG A 289 -7.01 -13.14 9.52
C ARG A 289 -7.51 -12.77 10.92
N GLN A 290 -8.61 -12.02 11.02
CA GLN A 290 -9.25 -11.67 12.28
C GLN A 290 -10.18 -12.76 12.82
N GLY A 291 -10.74 -13.61 11.95
CA GLY A 291 -11.66 -14.71 12.29
C GLY A 291 -10.95 -15.95 12.82
N GLY A 292 -9.73 -16.23 12.35
CA GLY A 292 -8.83 -17.23 12.96
C GLY A 292 -8.41 -16.93 14.41
N ARG A 293 -8.93 -15.83 14.98
CA ARG A 293 -8.71 -15.34 16.35
C ARG A 293 -9.79 -15.82 17.33
N GLN A 294 -10.89 -16.40 16.84
CA GLN A 294 -12.03 -16.88 17.64
C GLN A 294 -12.19 -18.42 17.65
N ALA A 295 -11.31 -19.15 16.96
CA ALA A 295 -11.24 -20.62 16.96
C ALA A 295 -10.04 -21.09 17.78
#